data_AF-A0A524H2P2-F1
#
_entry.id   AF-A0A524H2P2-F1
#
_cell.length_a   1.000
_cell.length_b   1.000
_cell.length_c   1.000
_cell.angle_alpha   90.00
_cell.angle_beta   90.00
_cell.angle_gamma   90.00
#
_symmetry.space_group_name_H-M   'P 1'
#
loop_
_entity.id
_entity.type
_entity.pdbx_description
1 polymer ?
#
loop_
_entity_poly.entity_id
_entity_poly.type
_entity_poly.pdbx_seq_one_letter_code
_entity_poly.pdbx_strand_id
1 'polypeptide(L)'
;MIFEFGGSPELASPREAVWRHLQDGDLMAACTPGTESFEIRGPGRYSVTCSVGSGLVKVHVVLEAELHDLHHPESLRLRATGTAPGSTLDVETLVRLEPLDAGRTRLTWSSVTGVHGVLAKFGRGMVEAVLRQFTERFWTNIAERIAASPRTGAYLLDADALRALSPDTIAGAVLLGGYEFRGRGWPKGHRLSTDEAAELHAAAVGGLSGPLRLAWIGTHELHEEEAASLLAAAATGPGITPGPVHQGRIDLVATHRGVLTIALDGLERINALDPLELFTRWNHQPVEAGEVVASVKTAPHVVEKSIVAEGVRLATEYTPLLSIRPYTGVTVAGIVAESLPPDALNRFAAATRLRAESLGGSFLGVHEVRAEEPVETEDRARGVLENLSVRQRVGLLLIGGVSAGDPLAPLFAAIEALGGDVFRRGVPAHPGSMLWLGRLGATQLLGLPRCGAFGMATAADLILPRLMTGEEFTPQSVASLGHGGLLGREMRSRFPEYARQLPEPPAS
;
A
#
# COMPACT_ATOMS: atom_id res chain seq x y z
N MET A 1 -37.02 35.93 -7.63
CA MET A 1 -36.49 36.71 -8.77
C MET A 1 -35.66 35.77 -9.63
N ILE A 2 -35.68 35.96 -10.95
CA ILE A 2 -34.86 35.17 -11.89
C ILE A 2 -33.86 36.10 -12.57
N PHE A 3 -32.61 35.66 -12.60
CA PHE A 3 -31.48 36.35 -13.21
C PHE A 3 -30.80 35.43 -14.22
N GLU A 4 -30.35 35.99 -15.34
CA GLU A 4 -29.68 35.27 -16.41
C GLU A 4 -28.33 35.92 -16.68
N PHE A 5 -27.30 35.07 -16.77
CA PHE A 5 -25.93 35.48 -17.04
C PHE A 5 -25.34 34.59 -18.12
N GLY A 6 -24.36 35.10 -18.86
CA GLY A 6 -23.64 34.31 -19.84
C GLY A 6 -22.30 34.94 -20.21
N GLY A 7 -21.43 34.13 -20.80
CA GLY A 7 -20.11 34.55 -21.24
C GLY A 7 -19.52 33.55 -22.22
N SER A 8 -18.47 33.97 -22.91
CA SER A 8 -17.83 33.12 -23.92
C SER A 8 -16.30 33.31 -24.01
N PRO A 9 -15.52 33.14 -22.92
CA PRO A 9 -14.07 33.28 -22.97
C PRO A 9 -13.40 32.31 -23.95
N GLU A 10 -12.31 32.77 -24.57
CA GLU A 10 -11.39 31.90 -25.33
C GLU A 10 -10.24 31.49 -24.40
N LEU A 11 -10.01 30.18 -24.31
CA LEU A 11 -9.01 29.57 -23.45
C LEU A 11 -7.84 29.05 -24.29
N ALA A 12 -6.62 29.38 -23.88
CA ALA A 12 -5.39 28.88 -24.48
C ALA A 12 -5.09 27.43 -24.08
N SER A 13 -6.08 26.55 -24.20
CA SER A 13 -6.06 25.17 -23.74
C SER A 13 -6.90 24.28 -24.67
N PRO A 14 -6.44 23.05 -24.98
CA PRO A 14 -7.19 22.13 -25.81
C PRO A 14 -8.53 21.77 -25.18
N ARG A 15 -9.55 21.50 -26.01
CA ARG A 15 -10.92 21.22 -25.55
C ARG A 15 -10.97 20.13 -24.48
N GLU A 16 -10.18 19.08 -24.69
CA GLU A 16 -10.06 17.96 -23.77
C GLU A 16 -9.45 18.35 -22.40
N ALA A 17 -8.47 19.26 -22.39
CA ALA A 17 -7.89 19.78 -21.15
C ALA A 17 -8.91 20.65 -20.39
N VAL A 18 -9.62 21.54 -21.10
CA VAL A 18 -10.69 22.35 -20.52
C VAL A 18 -11.77 21.47 -19.91
N TRP A 19 -12.20 20.43 -20.62
CA TRP A 19 -13.18 19.46 -20.12
C TRP A 19 -12.75 18.82 -18.79
N ARG A 20 -11.48 18.39 -18.68
CA ARG A 20 -10.93 17.81 -17.45
C ARG A 20 -10.88 18.83 -16.31
N HIS A 21 -10.39 20.04 -16.59
CA HIS A 21 -10.35 21.13 -15.60
C HIS A 21 -11.73 21.47 -15.05
N LEU A 22 -12.78 21.41 -15.87
CA LEU A 22 -14.15 21.69 -15.44
C LEU A 22 -14.75 20.63 -14.50
N GLN A 23 -14.08 19.49 -14.32
CA GLN A 23 -14.48 18.43 -13.38
C GLN A 23 -13.54 18.34 -12.18
N ASP A 24 -12.44 19.09 -12.18
CA ASP A 24 -11.46 19.12 -11.10
C ASP A 24 -12.05 19.86 -9.89
N GLY A 25 -12.39 19.11 -8.84
CA GLY A 25 -12.97 19.64 -7.61
C GLY A 25 -12.06 20.62 -6.86
N ASP A 26 -10.74 20.40 -6.90
CA ASP A 26 -9.77 21.29 -6.25
C ASP A 26 -9.68 22.63 -7.01
N LEU A 27 -9.71 22.56 -8.34
CA LEU A 27 -9.80 23.74 -9.19
C LEU A 27 -11.11 24.50 -8.97
N MET A 28 -12.25 23.80 -8.86
CA MET A 28 -13.54 24.43 -8.52
C MET A 28 -13.49 25.13 -7.16
N ALA A 29 -12.93 24.47 -6.14
CA ALA A 29 -12.77 25.04 -4.81
C ALA A 29 -11.93 26.31 -4.84
N ALA A 30 -10.81 26.27 -5.55
CA ALA A 30 -9.85 27.35 -5.64
C ALA A 30 -10.31 28.52 -6.55
N CYS A 31 -11.35 28.31 -7.36
CA CYS A 31 -11.99 29.32 -8.20
C CYS A 31 -13.25 29.92 -7.59
N THR A 32 -13.88 29.25 -6.63
CA THR A 32 -15.10 29.74 -5.98
C THR A 32 -14.80 30.94 -5.06
N PRO A 33 -15.37 32.12 -5.32
CA PRO A 33 -15.11 33.31 -4.49
C PRO A 33 -15.66 33.16 -3.07
N GLY A 34 -14.88 33.58 -2.08
CA GLY A 34 -15.35 33.62 -0.69
C GLY A 34 -15.58 32.24 -0.05
N THR A 35 -14.99 31.17 -0.60
CA THR A 35 -15.04 29.82 -0.04
C THR A 35 -14.50 29.78 1.39
N GLU A 36 -15.32 29.28 2.30
CA GLU A 36 -15.00 28.99 3.71
C GLU A 36 -14.74 27.49 3.89
N SER A 37 -15.55 26.65 3.24
CA SER A 37 -15.33 25.20 3.13
C SER A 37 -15.76 24.67 1.76
N PHE A 38 -15.09 23.62 1.30
CA PHE A 38 -15.43 22.91 0.07
C PHE A 38 -15.24 21.42 0.29
N GLU A 39 -16.30 20.64 0.16
CA GLU A 39 -16.30 19.20 0.38
C GLU A 39 -16.72 18.48 -0.90
N ILE A 40 -15.89 17.56 -1.37
CA ILE A 40 -16.21 16.67 -2.50
C ILE A 40 -17.06 15.51 -1.94
N ARG A 41 -18.34 15.46 -2.33
CA ARG A 41 -19.34 14.47 -1.86
C ARG A 41 -19.41 13.22 -2.75
N GLY A 42 -18.68 13.22 -3.85
CA GLY A 42 -18.63 12.14 -4.84
C GLY A 42 -18.27 12.71 -6.21
N PRO A 43 -18.21 11.87 -7.26
CA PRO A 43 -17.91 12.33 -8.62
C PRO A 43 -18.89 13.42 -9.07
N GLY A 44 -18.35 14.60 -9.39
CA GLY A 44 -19.13 15.77 -9.83
C GLY A 44 -20.07 16.36 -8.78
N ARG A 45 -19.99 15.97 -7.51
CA ARG A 45 -20.87 16.47 -6.43
C ARG A 45 -20.07 17.21 -5.36
N TYR A 46 -20.53 18.41 -5.01
CA TYR A 46 -19.81 19.32 -4.13
C TYR A 46 -20.75 19.97 -3.11
N SER A 47 -20.28 20.11 -1.87
CA SER A 47 -20.90 20.90 -0.81
C SER A 47 -19.98 22.08 -0.50
N VAL A 48 -20.45 23.31 -0.70
CA VAL A 48 -19.62 24.52 -0.60
C VAL A 48 -20.25 25.51 0.35
N THR A 49 -19.49 25.96 1.35
CA THR A 49 -19.88 27.11 2.17
C THR A 49 -19.09 28.31 1.69
N CYS A 50 -19.78 29.38 1.29
CA CYS A 50 -19.15 30.60 0.84
C CYS A 50 -19.84 31.86 1.37
N SER A 51 -19.04 32.91 1.49
CA SER A 51 -19.49 34.25 1.83
C SER A 51 -19.62 35.10 0.56
N VAL A 52 -20.85 35.52 0.23
CA VAL A 52 -21.17 36.30 -0.97
C VAL A 52 -21.53 37.73 -0.60
N GLY A 53 -20.99 38.70 -1.35
CA GLY A 53 -21.21 40.14 -1.15
C GLY A 53 -19.98 40.89 -0.63
N SER A 54 -20.09 42.21 -0.49
CA SER A 54 -19.02 43.08 0.00
C SER A 54 -19.59 44.22 0.85
N GLY A 55 -18.77 44.76 1.76
CA GLY A 55 -19.17 45.88 2.62
C GLY A 55 -20.29 45.53 3.61
N LEU A 56 -21.39 46.30 3.58
CA LEU A 56 -22.50 46.20 4.53
C LEU A 56 -23.44 45.00 4.29
N VAL A 57 -23.30 44.30 3.16
CA VAL A 57 -24.10 43.12 2.80
C VAL A 57 -23.15 41.97 2.51
N LYS A 58 -22.95 41.11 3.51
CA LYS A 58 -22.22 39.84 3.41
C LYS A 58 -23.17 38.73 3.84
N VAL A 59 -23.40 37.77 2.96
CA VAL A 59 -24.36 36.68 3.16
C VAL A 59 -23.61 35.37 3.13
N HIS A 60 -23.80 34.55 4.16
CA HIS A 60 -23.32 33.18 4.18
C HIS A 60 -24.29 32.29 3.40
N VAL A 61 -23.75 31.55 2.43
CA VAL A 61 -24.50 30.66 1.56
C VAL A 61 -23.87 29.27 1.63
N VAL A 62 -24.71 28.25 1.81
CA VAL A 62 -24.33 26.84 1.63
C VAL A 62 -24.92 26.35 0.32
N LEU A 63 -24.08 25.88 -0.59
CA LEU A 63 -24.41 25.41 -1.93
C LEU A 63 -24.17 23.90 -2.02
N GLU A 64 -25.19 23.16 -2.42
CA GLU A 64 -25.06 21.77 -2.87
C GLU A 64 -25.09 21.77 -4.40
N ALA A 65 -24.01 21.29 -5.03
CA ALA A 65 -23.81 21.38 -6.46
C ALA A 65 -23.55 20.01 -7.09
N GLU A 66 -24.07 19.80 -8.30
CA GLU A 66 -23.92 18.56 -9.06
C GLU A 66 -23.70 18.86 -10.56
N LEU A 67 -22.62 18.29 -11.09
CA LEU A 67 -22.39 18.16 -12.52
C LEU A 67 -23.26 17.02 -13.07
N HIS A 68 -23.98 17.29 -14.14
CA HIS A 68 -24.87 16.34 -14.80
C HIS A 68 -24.93 16.60 -16.31
N ASP A 69 -25.62 15.72 -17.06
CA ASP A 69 -25.76 15.83 -18.52
C ASP A 69 -24.40 15.97 -19.23
N LEU A 70 -23.46 15.09 -18.86
CA LEU A 70 -22.08 15.13 -19.33
C LEU A 70 -21.97 14.54 -20.74
N HIS A 71 -21.76 15.40 -21.73
CA HIS A 71 -21.45 15.02 -23.11
C HIS A 71 -19.97 15.28 -23.39
N HIS A 72 -19.12 14.28 -23.12
CA HIS A 72 -17.67 14.40 -23.31
C HIS A 72 -17.28 14.66 -24.79
N PRO A 73 -16.37 15.61 -25.10
CA PRO A 73 -15.90 16.75 -24.32
C PRO A 73 -16.58 18.06 -24.77
N GLU A 74 -17.85 18.00 -25.15
CA GLU A 74 -18.60 19.06 -25.84
C GLU A 74 -19.42 19.93 -24.89
N SER A 75 -20.10 19.34 -23.91
CA SER A 75 -20.97 20.12 -23.01
C SER A 75 -21.27 19.41 -21.70
N LEU A 76 -21.53 20.21 -20.67
CA LEU A 76 -21.96 19.74 -19.35
C LEU A 76 -22.94 20.73 -18.73
N ARG A 77 -23.68 20.26 -17.73
CA ARG A 77 -24.53 21.11 -16.89
C ARG A 77 -24.09 21.07 -15.45
N LEU A 78 -24.26 22.19 -14.77
CA LEU A 78 -24.11 22.33 -13.34
C LEU A 78 -25.45 22.76 -12.75
N ARG A 79 -25.99 21.98 -11.82
CA ARG A 79 -27.10 22.39 -10.97
C ARG A 79 -26.56 22.69 -9.57
N ALA A 80 -27.02 23.76 -8.96
CA ALA A 80 -26.74 24.02 -7.54
C ALA A 80 -27.97 24.53 -6.81
N THR A 81 -28.18 24.04 -5.59
CA THR A 81 -29.19 24.55 -4.66
C THR A 81 -28.49 25.22 -3.49
N GLY A 82 -28.77 26.49 -3.29
CA GLY A 82 -28.20 27.33 -2.24
C GLY A 82 -29.18 27.60 -1.11
N THR A 83 -28.67 27.62 0.12
CA THR A 83 -29.42 28.07 1.30
C THR A 83 -28.68 29.23 1.96
N ALA A 84 -29.44 30.26 2.33
CA ALA A 84 -28.97 31.42 3.08
C ALA A 84 -30.02 31.77 4.14
N PRO A 85 -29.71 32.56 5.18
CA PRO A 85 -30.68 32.93 6.22
C PRO A 85 -32.01 33.45 5.63
N GLY A 86 -33.08 32.65 5.79
CA GLY A 86 -34.43 32.95 5.31
C GLY A 86 -34.61 32.96 3.78
N SER A 87 -33.68 32.39 3.01
CA SER A 87 -33.66 32.44 1.54
C SER A 87 -33.13 31.16 0.90
N THR A 88 -33.54 30.89 -0.33
CA THR A 88 -33.00 29.82 -1.16
C THR A 88 -32.57 30.35 -2.51
N LEU A 89 -31.61 29.66 -3.12
CA LEU A 89 -31.12 29.92 -4.46
C LEU A 89 -31.17 28.63 -5.27
N ASP A 90 -31.54 28.73 -6.53
CA ASP A 90 -31.50 27.63 -7.48
C ASP A 90 -30.70 28.09 -8.70
N VAL A 91 -29.66 27.36 -9.06
CA VAL A 91 -28.76 27.70 -10.16
C VAL A 91 -28.74 26.54 -11.14
N GLU A 92 -28.95 26.85 -12.42
CA GLU A 92 -28.77 25.92 -13.52
C GLU A 92 -27.83 26.57 -14.54
N THR A 93 -26.71 25.93 -14.81
CA THR A 93 -25.69 26.42 -15.75
C THR A 93 -25.43 25.40 -16.84
N LEU A 94 -25.43 25.84 -18.10
CA LEU A 94 -24.99 25.07 -19.25
C LEU A 94 -23.62 25.58 -19.71
N VAL A 95 -22.70 24.66 -19.95
CA VAL A 95 -21.38 24.95 -20.53
C VAL A 95 -21.24 24.18 -21.84
N ARG A 96 -20.74 24.86 -22.88
CA ARG A 96 -20.39 24.29 -24.18
C ARG A 96 -18.94 24.61 -24.53
N LEU A 97 -18.24 23.63 -25.10
CA LEU A 97 -16.84 23.73 -25.49
C LEU A 97 -16.69 23.54 -26.99
N GLU A 98 -16.27 24.59 -27.68
CA GLU A 98 -16.00 24.56 -29.12
C GLU A 98 -14.49 24.62 -29.36
N PRO A 99 -13.91 23.69 -30.13
CA PRO A 99 -12.51 23.78 -30.50
C PRO A 99 -12.28 24.99 -31.41
N LEU A 100 -11.18 25.69 -31.18
CA LEU A 100 -10.65 26.76 -32.02
C LEU A 100 -9.30 26.36 -32.62
N ASP A 101 -8.77 27.21 -33.49
CA ASP A 101 -7.45 27.00 -34.10
C ASP A 101 -6.32 26.93 -33.05
N ALA A 102 -5.25 26.22 -33.41
CA ALA A 102 -4.03 26.07 -32.61
C ALA A 102 -4.25 25.48 -31.20
N GLY A 103 -5.24 24.60 -31.04
CA GLY A 103 -5.49 23.91 -29.78
C GLY A 103 -6.08 24.81 -28.68
N ARG A 104 -6.78 25.89 -29.07
CA ARG A 104 -7.56 26.75 -28.18
C ARG A 104 -9.01 26.26 -28.10
N THR A 105 -9.74 26.74 -27.10
CA THR A 105 -11.15 26.37 -26.90
C THR A 105 -11.99 27.60 -26.58
N ARG A 106 -13.15 27.74 -27.22
CA ARG A 106 -14.18 28.67 -26.78
C ARG A 106 -15.06 27.97 -25.77
N LEU A 107 -15.12 28.50 -24.55
CA LEU A 107 -16.04 28.04 -23.51
C LEU A 107 -17.22 29.01 -23.48
N THR A 108 -18.40 28.57 -23.90
CA THR A 108 -19.63 29.35 -23.79
C THR A 108 -20.45 28.84 -22.62
N TRP A 109 -20.85 29.73 -21.71
CA TRP A 109 -21.69 29.37 -20.58
C TRP A 109 -22.92 30.26 -20.49
N SER A 110 -24.02 29.69 -20.01
CA SER A 110 -25.25 30.40 -19.67
C SER A 110 -25.77 29.88 -18.34
N SER A 111 -26.05 30.78 -17.40
CA SER A 111 -26.52 30.46 -16.06
C SER A 111 -27.84 31.16 -15.77
N VAL A 112 -28.81 30.40 -15.24
CA VAL A 112 -30.09 30.91 -14.74
C VAL A 112 -30.09 30.74 -13.24
N THR A 113 -30.27 31.84 -12.51
CA THR A 113 -30.32 31.86 -11.04
C THR A 113 -31.67 32.34 -10.54
N GLY A 114 -32.38 31.47 -9.83
CA GLY A 114 -33.55 31.78 -9.03
C GLY A 114 -33.14 32.19 -7.61
N VAL A 115 -33.70 33.30 -7.12
CA VAL A 115 -33.55 33.74 -5.73
C VAL A 115 -34.93 33.85 -5.09
N HIS A 116 -35.11 33.20 -3.95
CA HIS A 116 -36.38 33.14 -3.22
C HIS A 116 -36.20 33.58 -1.76
N GLY A 117 -37.31 33.95 -1.09
CA GLY A 117 -37.30 34.31 0.33
C GLY A 117 -36.88 35.76 0.62
N VAL A 118 -36.19 35.97 1.74
CA VAL A 118 -35.82 37.31 2.24
C VAL A 118 -34.93 38.05 1.26
N LEU A 119 -33.97 37.37 0.62
CA LEU A 119 -33.05 37.97 -0.33
C LEU A 119 -33.76 38.52 -1.57
N ALA A 120 -34.88 37.91 -1.98
CA ALA A 120 -35.67 38.37 -3.10
C ALA A 120 -36.46 39.67 -2.82
N LYS A 121 -36.49 40.14 -1.56
CA LYS A 121 -37.12 41.41 -1.17
C LYS A 121 -36.17 42.60 -1.32
N PHE A 122 -34.86 42.34 -1.46
CA PHE A 122 -33.91 43.39 -1.82
C PHE A 122 -34.17 43.87 -3.26
N GLY A 123 -33.76 45.11 -3.56
CA GLY A 123 -33.93 45.66 -4.91
C GLY A 123 -33.22 44.81 -5.95
N ARG A 124 -33.90 44.50 -7.07
CA ARG A 124 -33.41 43.63 -8.15
C ARG A 124 -31.97 43.96 -8.58
N GLY A 125 -31.67 45.24 -8.79
CA GLY A 125 -30.33 45.68 -9.24
C GLY A 125 -29.21 45.39 -8.23
N MET A 126 -29.49 45.44 -6.93
CA MET A 126 -28.49 45.10 -5.91
C MET A 126 -28.20 43.61 -5.91
N VAL A 127 -29.25 42.78 -5.95
CA VAL A 127 -29.11 41.32 -6.00
C VAL A 127 -28.39 40.90 -7.28
N GLU A 128 -28.76 41.49 -8.41
CA GLU A 128 -28.11 41.23 -9.70
C GLU A 128 -26.62 41.58 -9.69
N ALA A 129 -26.24 42.73 -9.13
CA ALA A 129 -24.84 43.15 -9.06
C ALA A 129 -23.97 42.17 -8.26
N VAL A 130 -24.48 41.67 -7.13
CA VAL A 130 -23.78 40.69 -6.29
C VAL A 130 -23.64 39.34 -7.00
N LEU A 131 -24.72 38.83 -7.60
CA LEU A 131 -24.68 37.58 -8.35
C LEU A 131 -23.75 37.65 -9.57
N ARG A 132 -23.80 38.77 -10.30
CA ARG A 132 -22.93 39.04 -11.46
C ARG A 132 -21.46 39.05 -11.05
N GLN A 133 -21.11 39.80 -10.00
CA GLN A 133 -19.74 39.86 -9.49
C GLN A 133 -19.22 38.48 -9.09
N PHE A 134 -20.03 37.68 -8.38
CA PHE A 134 -19.64 36.32 -7.99
C PHE A 134 -19.40 35.42 -9.22
N THR A 135 -20.35 35.43 -10.16
CA THR A 135 -20.34 34.55 -11.34
C THR A 135 -19.19 34.90 -12.29
N GLU A 136 -18.99 36.18 -12.59
CA GLU A 136 -17.91 36.66 -13.46
C GLU A 136 -16.54 36.42 -12.80
N ARG A 137 -16.42 36.58 -11.47
CA ARG A 137 -15.17 36.29 -10.77
C ARG A 137 -14.84 34.80 -10.80
N PHE A 138 -15.82 33.92 -10.59
CA PHE A 138 -15.64 32.47 -10.70
C PHE A 138 -15.09 32.09 -12.08
N TRP A 139 -15.74 32.52 -13.16
CA TRP A 139 -15.30 32.19 -14.52
C TRP A 139 -13.97 32.84 -14.91
N THR A 140 -13.69 34.05 -14.41
CA THR A 140 -12.36 34.67 -14.55
C THR A 140 -11.29 33.82 -13.87
N ASN A 141 -11.51 33.37 -12.63
CA ASN A 141 -10.56 32.51 -11.92
C ASN A 141 -10.34 31.18 -12.66
N ILE A 142 -11.41 30.56 -13.20
CA ILE A 142 -11.30 29.35 -14.04
C ILE A 142 -10.41 29.61 -15.24
N ALA A 143 -10.65 30.70 -15.99
CA ALA A 143 -9.88 31.04 -17.17
C ALA A 143 -8.40 31.30 -16.86
N GLU A 144 -8.11 32.06 -15.78
CA GLU A 144 -6.75 32.33 -15.31
C GLU A 144 -6.00 31.05 -14.93
N ARG A 145 -6.65 30.13 -14.21
CA ARG A 145 -6.02 28.85 -13.81
C ARG A 145 -5.79 27.91 -14.99
N ILE A 146 -6.76 27.81 -15.90
CA ILE A 146 -6.58 27.03 -17.13
C ILE A 146 -5.44 27.61 -17.97
N ALA A 147 -5.33 28.94 -18.06
CA ALA A 147 -4.21 29.58 -18.77
C ALA A 147 -2.86 29.28 -18.10
N ALA A 148 -2.81 29.18 -16.77
CA ALA A 148 -1.60 28.84 -16.03
C ALA A 148 -1.21 27.36 -16.12
N SER A 149 -2.15 26.47 -16.42
CA SER A 149 -1.91 25.03 -16.63
C SER A 149 -2.70 24.54 -17.84
N PRO A 150 -2.26 24.92 -19.06
CA PRO A 150 -3.07 24.80 -20.28
C PRO A 150 -3.26 23.35 -20.74
N ARG A 151 -2.54 22.39 -20.17
CA ARG A 151 -2.68 20.96 -20.47
C ARG A 151 -2.70 20.14 -19.18
N THR A 152 -3.55 19.13 -19.18
CA THR A 152 -3.64 18.08 -18.15
C THR A 152 -4.04 16.76 -18.81
N GLY A 153 -3.56 15.64 -18.27
CA GLY A 153 -3.81 14.29 -18.76
C GLY A 153 -2.98 13.92 -20.00
N ALA A 154 -3.32 12.78 -20.59
CA ALA A 154 -2.57 12.15 -21.68
C ALA A 154 -2.97 12.65 -23.08
N TYR A 155 -1.97 12.75 -23.97
CA TYR A 155 -2.12 13.14 -25.38
C TYR A 155 -1.21 12.29 -26.26
N LEU A 156 -1.68 11.99 -27.47
CA LEU A 156 -0.87 11.52 -28.58
C LEU A 156 -0.60 12.70 -29.51
N LEU A 157 0.67 13.09 -29.67
CA LEU A 157 1.08 14.24 -30.45
C LEU A 157 1.93 13.80 -31.64
N ASP A 158 1.49 14.13 -32.84
CA ASP A 158 2.34 14.06 -34.02
C ASP A 158 3.29 15.28 -34.11
N ALA A 159 4.05 15.35 -35.20
CA ALA A 159 5.03 16.43 -35.38
C ALA A 159 4.37 17.81 -35.52
N ASP A 160 3.20 17.92 -36.16
CA ASP A 160 2.46 19.17 -36.31
C ASP A 160 1.91 19.66 -34.96
N ALA A 161 1.28 18.76 -34.22
CA ALA A 161 0.72 19.04 -32.90
C ALA A 161 1.80 19.43 -31.89
N LEU A 162 3.00 18.82 -31.97
CA LEU A 162 4.13 19.19 -31.13
C LEU A 162 4.74 20.55 -31.51
N ARG A 163 4.86 20.85 -32.82
CA ARG A 163 5.35 22.16 -33.31
C ARG A 163 4.46 23.32 -32.86
N ALA A 164 3.16 23.07 -32.72
CA ALA A 164 2.20 24.06 -32.25
C ALA A 164 2.37 24.44 -30.76
N LEU A 165 3.15 23.67 -29.98
CA LEU A 165 3.45 23.96 -28.58
C LEU A 165 4.74 24.75 -28.43
N SER A 166 4.87 25.52 -27.35
CA SER A 166 6.19 26.06 -26.96
C SER A 166 6.99 24.99 -26.21
N PRO A 167 8.33 25.05 -26.23
CA PRO A 167 9.18 24.24 -25.36
C PRO A 167 8.77 24.32 -23.88
N ASP A 168 8.44 25.50 -23.38
CA ASP A 168 7.98 25.70 -21.99
C ASP A 168 6.68 24.95 -21.68
N THR A 169 5.80 24.80 -22.67
CA THR A 169 4.57 24.00 -22.50
C THR A 169 4.89 22.51 -22.45
N ILE A 170 5.91 22.04 -23.18
CA ILE A 170 6.33 20.63 -23.21
C ILE A 170 7.12 20.26 -21.95
N ALA A 171 7.87 21.21 -21.39
CA ALA A 171 8.66 21.01 -20.18
C ALA A 171 7.79 20.49 -19.02
N GLY A 172 8.32 19.52 -18.28
CA GLY A 172 7.63 18.88 -17.17
C GLY A 172 6.58 17.83 -17.57
N ALA A 173 6.28 17.66 -18.86
CA ALA A 173 5.44 16.56 -19.34
C ALA A 173 6.16 15.21 -19.17
N VAL A 174 5.36 14.17 -18.95
CA VAL A 174 5.81 12.80 -18.70
C VAL A 174 5.65 11.97 -19.97
N LEU A 175 6.71 11.29 -20.38
CA LEU A 175 6.67 10.34 -21.49
C LEU A 175 5.92 9.07 -21.09
N LEU A 176 4.80 8.79 -21.75
CA LEU A 176 4.01 7.57 -21.52
C LEU A 176 4.55 6.35 -22.26
N GLY A 177 5.46 6.57 -23.21
CA GLY A 177 6.19 5.54 -23.93
C GLY A 177 7.65 5.96 -24.07
N GLY A 178 8.55 4.97 -24.11
CA GLY A 178 9.95 5.27 -24.41
C GLY A 178 10.08 5.90 -25.79
N TYR A 179 11.00 6.84 -25.93
CA TYR A 179 11.22 7.57 -27.18
C TYR A 179 12.71 7.67 -27.46
N GLU A 180 13.11 7.44 -28.71
CA GLU A 180 14.51 7.52 -29.12
C GLU A 180 14.64 8.47 -30.31
N PHE A 181 15.60 9.38 -30.21
CA PHE A 181 15.89 10.36 -31.24
C PHE A 181 17.40 10.64 -31.30
N ARG A 182 17.99 10.54 -32.50
CA ARG A 182 19.41 10.82 -32.77
C ARG A 182 20.40 10.12 -31.81
N GLY A 183 20.09 8.89 -31.40
CA GLY A 183 20.92 8.09 -30.50
C GLY A 183 20.76 8.44 -29.01
N ARG A 184 19.85 9.36 -28.66
CA ARG A 184 19.41 9.62 -27.28
C ARG A 184 18.07 8.94 -27.05
N GLY A 185 17.99 8.10 -26.02
CA GLY A 185 16.76 7.42 -25.60
C GLY A 185 16.25 7.97 -24.27
N TRP A 186 14.94 8.22 -24.19
CA TRP A 186 14.23 8.52 -22.96
C TRP A 186 13.32 7.35 -22.60
N PRO A 187 13.36 6.85 -21.36
CA PRO A 187 12.45 5.81 -20.92
C PRO A 187 11.03 6.34 -20.73
N LYS A 188 10.06 5.42 -20.70
CA LYS A 188 8.71 5.73 -20.20
C LYS A 188 8.78 6.17 -18.72
N GLY A 189 7.88 7.04 -18.29
CA GLY A 189 7.90 7.68 -16.97
C GLY A 189 8.91 8.81 -16.84
N HIS A 190 9.68 9.13 -17.89
CA HIS A 190 10.62 10.24 -17.84
C HIS A 190 9.90 11.59 -17.88
N ARG A 191 10.17 12.43 -16.89
CA ARG A 191 9.68 13.82 -16.84
C ARG A 191 10.67 14.73 -17.58
N LEU A 192 10.21 15.35 -18.66
CA LEU A 192 11.04 16.15 -19.55
C LEU A 192 11.57 17.41 -18.86
N SER A 193 12.87 17.65 -18.96
CA SER A 193 13.46 18.95 -18.58
C SER A 193 13.15 20.03 -19.62
N THR A 194 13.44 21.29 -19.29
CA THR A 194 13.31 22.42 -20.23
C THR A 194 14.17 22.24 -21.48
N ASP A 195 15.40 21.76 -21.32
CA ASP A 195 16.32 21.54 -22.46
C ASP A 195 15.86 20.39 -23.35
N GLU A 196 15.37 19.30 -22.75
CA GLU A 196 14.83 18.14 -23.48
C GLU A 196 13.55 18.50 -24.23
N ALA A 197 12.70 19.34 -23.63
CA ALA A 197 11.51 19.85 -24.27
C ALA A 197 11.86 20.71 -25.51
N ALA A 198 12.87 21.57 -25.41
CA ALA A 198 13.37 22.36 -26.54
C ALA A 198 13.98 21.47 -27.64
N GLU A 199 14.71 20.42 -27.25
CA GLU A 199 15.27 19.45 -28.19
C GLU A 199 14.17 18.69 -28.96
N LEU A 200 13.15 18.18 -28.25
CA LEU A 200 12.02 17.49 -28.88
C LEU A 200 11.18 18.42 -29.75
N HIS A 201 11.02 19.69 -29.35
CA HIS A 201 10.34 20.69 -30.17
C HIS A 201 11.09 20.97 -31.48
N ALA A 202 12.41 21.17 -31.41
CA ALA A 202 13.24 21.33 -32.60
C ALA A 202 13.24 20.07 -33.49
N ALA A 203 13.23 18.89 -32.88
CA ALA A 203 13.11 17.61 -33.58
C ALA A 203 11.79 17.50 -34.37
N ALA A 204 10.71 18.10 -33.86
CA ALA A 204 9.44 18.15 -34.57
C ALA A 204 9.57 18.84 -35.94
N VAL A 205 10.46 19.82 -36.09
CA VAL A 205 10.74 20.49 -37.38
C VAL A 205 11.58 19.59 -38.32
N GLY A 206 12.50 18.81 -37.76
CA GLY A 206 13.40 17.90 -38.50
C GLY A 206 12.83 16.50 -38.80
N GLY A 207 11.64 16.19 -38.28
CA GLY A 207 10.97 14.90 -38.42
C GLY A 207 11.11 14.03 -37.16
N LEU A 208 9.97 13.76 -36.50
CA LEU A 208 9.89 12.76 -35.42
C LEU A 208 9.92 11.35 -36.01
N SER A 209 10.43 10.38 -35.25
CA SER A 209 10.41 8.96 -35.62
C SER A 209 9.00 8.34 -35.53
N GLY A 210 8.07 9.01 -34.84
CA GLY A 210 6.68 8.64 -34.68
C GLY A 210 5.95 9.62 -33.74
N PRO A 211 4.65 9.40 -33.47
CA PRO A 211 3.92 10.25 -32.54
C PRO A 211 4.41 10.04 -31.10
N LEU A 212 4.50 11.13 -30.34
CA LEU A 212 4.86 11.16 -28.93
C LEU A 212 3.62 10.97 -28.05
N ARG A 213 3.77 10.21 -26.97
CA ARG A 213 2.73 10.04 -25.95
C ARG A 213 3.16 10.80 -24.71
N LEU A 214 2.52 11.93 -24.44
CA LEU A 214 2.86 12.81 -23.32
C LEU A 214 1.68 12.94 -22.37
N ALA A 215 1.95 12.97 -21.06
CA ALA A 215 1.00 13.36 -20.04
C ALA A 215 1.47 14.62 -19.31
N TRP A 216 0.56 15.54 -19.05
CA TRP A 216 0.79 16.65 -18.15
C TRP A 216 0.15 16.33 -16.80
N ILE A 217 0.97 16.36 -15.74
CA ILE A 217 0.52 16.12 -14.37
C ILE A 217 -0.38 17.28 -13.95
N GLY A 218 -1.65 16.98 -13.69
CA GLY A 218 -2.63 17.90 -13.17
C GLY A 218 -2.38 18.29 -11.71
N THR A 219 -3.14 19.25 -11.20
CA THR A 219 -2.94 19.76 -9.84
C THR A 219 -3.34 18.77 -8.74
N HIS A 220 -4.21 17.81 -9.05
CA HIS A 220 -4.65 16.71 -8.21
C HIS A 220 -3.91 15.40 -8.50
N GLU A 221 -2.93 15.41 -9.40
CA GLU A 221 -2.16 14.23 -9.78
C GLU A 221 -0.72 14.29 -9.25
N LEU A 222 -0.08 13.14 -9.15
CA LEU A 222 1.33 12.97 -8.83
C LEU A 222 2.02 12.21 -9.94
N HIS A 223 3.32 12.46 -10.08
CA HIS A 223 4.19 11.53 -10.79
C HIS A 223 4.26 10.19 -10.05
N GLU A 224 4.42 9.08 -10.77
CA GLU A 224 4.52 7.73 -10.17
C GLU A 224 5.61 7.62 -9.10
N GLU A 225 6.73 8.31 -9.28
CA GLU A 225 7.84 8.27 -8.32
C GLU A 225 7.50 8.99 -7.01
N GLU A 226 6.76 10.10 -7.11
CA GLU A 226 6.28 10.88 -5.95
C GLU A 226 5.23 10.06 -5.19
N ALA A 227 4.30 9.43 -5.92
CA ALA A 227 3.28 8.54 -5.37
C ALA A 227 3.90 7.32 -4.66
N ALA A 228 4.82 6.62 -5.33
CA ALA A 228 5.52 5.46 -4.76
C ALA A 228 6.33 5.85 -3.52
N SER A 229 6.98 7.03 -3.52
CA SER A 229 7.75 7.52 -2.36
C SER A 229 6.89 7.76 -1.13
N LEU A 230 5.72 8.38 -1.31
CA LEU A 230 4.77 8.62 -0.21
C LEU A 230 4.27 7.30 0.39
N LEU A 231 3.85 6.36 -0.47
CA LEU A 231 3.36 5.07 -0.02
C LEU A 231 4.47 4.22 0.62
N ALA A 232 5.69 4.24 0.06
CA ALA A 232 6.85 3.55 0.63
C ALA A 232 7.22 4.06 2.02
N ALA A 233 7.21 5.39 2.22
CA ALA A 233 7.46 5.99 3.52
C ALA A 233 6.42 5.55 4.56
N ALA A 234 5.14 5.49 4.19
CA ALA A 234 4.07 5.07 5.08
C ALA A 234 4.09 3.55 5.37
N ALA A 235 4.47 2.73 4.39
CA ALA A 235 4.54 1.27 4.52
C ALA A 235 5.76 0.79 5.33
N THR A 236 6.83 1.60 5.40
CA THR A 236 8.08 1.24 6.07
C THR A 236 7.92 1.26 7.59
N GLY A 237 8.19 0.12 8.24
CA GLY A 237 8.28 0.00 9.69
C GLY A 237 9.67 -0.44 10.17
N PRO A 238 9.78 -0.81 11.45
CA PRO A 238 11.05 -1.16 12.07
C PRO A 238 11.84 -2.23 11.31
N GLY A 239 13.15 -2.02 11.19
CA GLY A 239 14.04 -2.95 10.52
C GLY A 239 14.05 -2.85 9.00
N ILE A 240 13.31 -1.93 8.38
CA ILE A 240 13.21 -1.75 6.93
C ILE A 240 13.67 -0.34 6.54
N THR A 241 14.33 -0.20 5.40
CA THR A 241 14.66 1.09 4.78
C THR A 241 14.24 1.11 3.30
N PRO A 242 13.71 2.22 2.77
CA PRO A 242 13.49 2.36 1.34
C PRO A 242 14.84 2.51 0.61
N GLY A 243 14.93 1.88 -0.57
CA GLY A 243 16.02 2.04 -1.53
C GLY A 243 15.78 3.21 -2.50
N PRO A 244 16.67 3.38 -3.50
CA PRO A 244 16.47 4.38 -4.55
C PRO A 244 15.27 4.02 -5.45
N VAL A 245 14.69 5.04 -6.08
CA VAL A 245 13.65 4.86 -7.10
C VAL A 245 14.26 4.28 -8.36
N HIS A 246 13.62 3.25 -8.93
CA HIS A 246 14.02 2.65 -10.21
C HIS A 246 12.78 2.35 -11.06
N GLN A 247 12.53 3.18 -12.08
CA GLN A 247 11.37 3.05 -13.00
C GLN A 247 10.01 3.04 -12.26
N GLY A 248 9.77 4.03 -11.40
CA GLY A 248 8.52 4.14 -10.64
C GLY A 248 8.33 3.08 -9.54
N ARG A 249 9.36 2.26 -9.27
CA ARG A 249 9.38 1.25 -8.21
C ARG A 249 10.39 1.63 -7.13
N ILE A 250 10.02 1.41 -5.87
CA ILE A 250 10.89 1.57 -4.70
C ILE A 250 10.96 0.23 -3.97
N ASP A 251 12.16 -0.32 -3.87
CA ASP A 251 12.41 -1.53 -3.09
C ASP A 251 12.57 -1.18 -1.60
N LEU A 252 11.90 -1.94 -0.74
CA LEU A 252 12.03 -1.87 0.71
C LEU A 252 12.96 -2.99 1.17
N VAL A 253 14.02 -2.60 1.87
CA VAL A 253 15.19 -3.45 2.15
C VAL A 253 15.33 -3.71 3.64
N ALA A 254 15.58 -4.96 4.03
CA ALA A 254 15.85 -5.32 5.41
C ALA A 254 17.20 -4.73 5.88
N THR A 255 17.21 -4.07 7.04
CA THR A 255 18.41 -3.47 7.63
C THR A 255 19.20 -4.44 8.50
N HIS A 256 18.56 -5.49 8.99
CA HIS A 256 19.17 -6.53 9.78
C HIS A 256 18.49 -7.87 9.50
N ARG A 257 19.15 -8.96 9.89
CA ARG A 257 18.57 -10.29 9.82
C ARG A 257 17.40 -10.46 10.79
N GLY A 258 16.44 -11.30 10.44
CA GLY A 258 15.25 -11.55 11.25
C GLY A 258 14.12 -12.20 10.47
N VAL A 259 12.89 -11.94 10.92
CA VAL A 259 11.67 -12.45 10.30
C VAL A 259 10.79 -11.29 9.84
N LEU A 260 10.43 -11.29 8.55
CA LEU A 260 9.48 -10.33 7.99
C LEU A 260 8.08 -10.54 8.61
N THR A 261 7.45 -9.47 9.04
CA THR A 261 6.07 -9.46 9.52
C THR A 261 5.26 -8.43 8.74
N ILE A 262 4.04 -8.82 8.40
CA ILE A 262 3.15 -8.09 7.52
C ILE A 262 1.76 -8.05 8.14
N ALA A 263 1.16 -6.87 8.25
CA ALA A 263 -0.26 -6.74 8.52
C ALA A 263 -1.05 -7.02 7.23
N LEU A 264 -1.42 -8.30 7.03
CA LEU A 264 -2.01 -8.80 5.78
C LEU A 264 -3.30 -8.06 5.39
N ASP A 265 -4.20 -7.79 6.33
CA ASP A 265 -5.44 -7.03 6.07
C ASP A 265 -5.14 -5.62 5.52
N GLY A 266 -4.12 -4.95 6.04
CA GLY A 266 -3.67 -3.64 5.56
C GLY A 266 -3.08 -3.72 4.16
N LEU A 267 -2.23 -4.74 3.91
CA LEU A 267 -1.64 -5.01 2.60
C LEU A 267 -2.71 -5.23 1.54
N GLU A 268 -3.72 -6.05 1.84
CA GLU A 268 -4.83 -6.35 0.91
C GLU A 268 -5.70 -5.12 0.65
N ARG A 269 -6.05 -4.34 1.68
CA ARG A 269 -6.85 -3.11 1.51
C ARG A 269 -6.12 -2.05 0.69
N ILE A 270 -4.80 -1.92 0.83
CA ILE A 270 -3.99 -1.00 0.01
C ILE A 270 -3.99 -1.46 -1.45
N ASN A 271 -3.74 -2.74 -1.71
CA ASN A 271 -3.72 -3.27 -3.08
C ASN A 271 -5.11 -3.32 -3.74
N ALA A 272 -6.19 -3.19 -2.97
CA ALA A 272 -7.53 -3.01 -3.51
C ALA A 272 -7.76 -1.60 -4.08
N LEU A 273 -6.89 -0.63 -3.79
CA LEU A 273 -6.92 0.71 -4.35
C LEU A 273 -6.20 0.73 -5.71
N ASP A 274 -6.94 0.63 -6.79
CA ASP A 274 -6.39 0.87 -8.14
C ASP A 274 -5.91 2.33 -8.25
N PRO A 275 -4.64 2.64 -8.59
CA PRO A 275 -3.61 1.76 -9.16
C PRO A 275 -2.37 1.54 -8.27
N LEU A 276 -2.53 1.50 -6.95
CA LEU A 276 -1.45 1.28 -6.00
C LEU A 276 -1.01 -0.19 -6.00
N GLU A 277 0.30 -0.43 -6.04
CA GLU A 277 0.90 -1.76 -5.99
C GLU A 277 1.89 -1.83 -4.82
N LEU A 278 1.58 -2.65 -3.81
CA LEU A 278 2.51 -3.01 -2.73
C LEU A 278 2.63 -4.52 -2.69
N PHE A 279 3.79 -5.06 -3.08
CA PHE A 279 4.03 -6.50 -3.09
C PHE A 279 5.17 -6.86 -2.15
N THR A 280 5.04 -8.01 -1.49
CA THR A 280 5.92 -8.43 -0.41
C THR A 280 6.46 -9.83 -0.65
N ARG A 281 7.56 -10.19 0.03
CA ARG A 281 7.88 -11.58 0.32
C ARG A 281 6.77 -12.20 1.20
N TRP A 282 6.84 -13.51 1.44
CA TRP A 282 5.87 -14.18 2.30
C TRP A 282 5.90 -13.59 3.72
N ASN A 283 4.72 -13.44 4.31
CA ASN A 283 4.64 -13.12 5.74
C ASN A 283 5.36 -14.21 6.54
N HIS A 284 6.09 -13.80 7.58
CA HIS A 284 6.93 -14.64 8.42
C HIS A 284 8.13 -15.30 7.71
N GLN A 285 8.53 -14.81 6.54
CA GLN A 285 9.73 -15.30 5.86
C GLN A 285 11.01 -14.82 6.58
N PRO A 286 11.99 -15.71 6.82
CA PRO A 286 13.33 -15.32 7.28
C PRO A 286 14.06 -14.49 6.23
N VAL A 287 14.74 -13.45 6.67
CA VAL A 287 15.45 -12.51 5.80
C VAL A 287 16.79 -12.10 6.40
N GLU A 288 17.73 -11.77 5.52
CA GLU A 288 19.06 -11.25 5.87
C GLU A 288 19.17 -9.75 5.56
N ALA A 289 20.16 -9.08 6.15
CA ALA A 289 20.42 -7.67 5.90
C ALA A 289 20.73 -7.42 4.41
N GLY A 290 20.15 -6.38 3.83
CA GLY A 290 20.30 -6.04 2.41
C GLY A 290 19.32 -6.74 1.47
N GLU A 291 18.51 -7.69 1.95
CA GLU A 291 17.49 -8.32 1.10
C GLU A 291 16.28 -7.40 0.87
N VAL A 292 15.77 -7.39 -0.36
CA VAL A 292 14.49 -6.77 -0.69
C VAL A 292 13.35 -7.63 -0.12
N VAL A 293 12.54 -7.03 0.74
CA VAL A 293 11.43 -7.70 1.45
C VAL A 293 10.05 -7.29 0.95
N ALA A 294 9.97 -6.11 0.35
CA ALA A 294 8.77 -5.61 -0.30
C ALA A 294 9.17 -4.57 -1.35
N SER A 295 8.24 -4.22 -2.23
CA SER A 295 8.40 -3.07 -3.12
C SER A 295 7.08 -2.39 -3.35
N VAL A 296 7.18 -1.08 -3.59
CA VAL A 296 6.06 -0.18 -3.83
C VAL A 296 6.16 0.32 -5.26
N LYS A 297 5.02 0.40 -5.94
CA LYS A 297 4.89 0.97 -7.28
C LYS A 297 3.48 1.52 -7.47
N THR A 298 3.32 2.40 -8.46
CA THR A 298 2.02 2.71 -9.04
C THR A 298 2.01 2.29 -10.51
N ALA A 299 0.91 1.73 -11.00
CA ALA A 299 0.88 1.20 -12.36
C ALA A 299 1.00 2.28 -13.46
N PRO A 300 0.26 3.42 -13.41
CA PRO A 300 0.41 4.51 -14.37
C PRO A 300 1.47 5.53 -13.93
N HIS A 301 2.04 6.23 -14.91
CA HIS A 301 3.05 7.27 -14.70
C HIS A 301 2.54 8.54 -14.02
N VAL A 302 1.22 8.73 -14.02
CA VAL A 302 0.52 9.84 -13.39
C VAL A 302 -0.66 9.26 -12.60
N VAL A 303 -0.79 9.65 -11.33
CA VAL A 303 -1.69 9.02 -10.36
C VAL A 303 -2.46 10.07 -9.56
N GLU A 304 -3.73 9.83 -9.28
CA GLU A 304 -4.56 10.67 -8.40
C GLU A 304 -3.98 10.78 -6.97
N LYS A 305 -3.77 12.01 -6.48
CA LYS A 305 -3.30 12.32 -5.12
C LYS A 305 -4.19 11.71 -4.06
N SER A 306 -5.51 11.75 -4.28
CA SER A 306 -6.51 11.27 -3.33
C SER A 306 -6.38 9.76 -3.06
N ILE A 307 -6.09 8.98 -4.10
CA ILE A 307 -5.88 7.53 -4.00
C ILE A 307 -4.58 7.23 -3.24
N VAL A 308 -3.49 7.97 -3.52
CA VAL A 308 -2.23 7.82 -2.79
C VAL A 308 -2.40 8.19 -1.31
N ALA A 309 -3.12 9.27 -1.02
CA ALA A 309 -3.42 9.70 0.35
C ALA A 309 -4.25 8.65 1.12
N GLU A 310 -5.21 8.01 0.46
CA GLU A 310 -5.95 6.87 1.00
C GLU A 310 -5.01 5.70 1.35
N GLY A 311 -4.12 5.32 0.43
CA GLY A 311 -3.13 4.26 0.65
C GLY A 311 -2.19 4.56 1.82
N VAL A 312 -1.71 5.80 1.93
CA VAL A 312 -0.90 6.26 3.07
C VAL A 312 -1.68 6.18 4.38
N ARG A 313 -2.95 6.57 4.38
CA ARG A 313 -3.80 6.48 5.58
C ARG A 313 -3.96 5.03 6.03
N LEU A 314 -4.25 4.10 5.12
CA LEU A 314 -4.34 2.68 5.42
C LEU A 314 -3.00 2.14 5.96
N ALA A 315 -1.87 2.46 5.33
CA ALA A 315 -0.56 2.03 5.82
C ALA A 315 -0.29 2.52 7.26
N THR A 316 -0.77 3.72 7.59
CA THR A 316 -0.66 4.29 8.94
C THR A 316 -1.63 3.62 9.93
N GLU A 317 -2.85 3.30 9.52
CA GLU A 317 -3.87 2.60 10.34
C GLU A 317 -3.37 1.23 10.82
N TYR A 318 -2.61 0.52 9.97
CA TYR A 318 -2.05 -0.81 10.24
C TYR A 318 -0.59 -0.77 10.73
N THR A 319 -0.13 0.31 11.36
CA THR A 319 1.30 0.45 11.71
C THR A 319 1.75 -0.50 12.84
N PRO A 320 2.91 -1.18 12.71
CA PRO A 320 3.73 -1.24 11.50
C PRO A 320 3.09 -2.16 10.44
N LEU A 321 2.90 -1.63 9.22
CA LEU A 321 2.37 -2.43 8.11
C LEU A 321 3.36 -3.53 7.72
N LEU A 322 4.64 -3.17 7.64
CA LEU A 322 5.76 -4.06 7.38
C LEU A 322 6.81 -3.85 8.47
N SER A 323 7.36 -4.93 9.03
CA SER A 323 8.53 -4.82 9.91
C SER A 323 9.37 -6.10 9.94
N ILE A 324 10.63 -5.98 10.34
CA ILE A 324 11.54 -7.11 10.57
C ILE A 324 11.64 -7.33 12.07
N ARG A 325 11.23 -8.50 12.56
CA ARG A 325 11.48 -8.91 13.94
C ARG A 325 12.91 -9.46 14.05
N PRO A 326 13.81 -8.86 14.83
CA PRO A 326 15.18 -9.37 14.96
C PRO A 326 15.20 -10.69 15.75
N TYR A 327 16.20 -11.53 15.49
CA TYR A 327 16.49 -12.67 16.35
C TYR A 327 17.06 -12.20 17.69
N THR A 328 16.62 -12.81 18.79
CA THR A 328 16.88 -12.32 20.16
C THR A 328 17.89 -13.15 20.94
N GLY A 329 18.69 -13.97 20.27
CA GLY A 329 19.70 -14.80 20.95
C GLY A 329 19.12 -15.92 21.80
N VAL A 330 17.99 -16.50 21.40
CA VAL A 330 17.29 -17.54 22.17
C VAL A 330 18.21 -18.74 22.44
N THR A 331 18.32 -19.12 23.72
CA THR A 331 18.97 -20.38 24.10
C THR A 331 18.04 -21.55 23.83
N VAL A 332 18.57 -22.56 23.14
CA VAL A 332 17.85 -23.75 22.68
C VAL A 332 18.47 -25.01 23.29
N ALA A 333 17.63 -25.94 23.74
CA ALA A 333 18.05 -27.28 24.14
C ALA A 333 17.19 -28.36 23.46
N GLY A 334 17.77 -29.54 23.27
CA GLY A 334 17.08 -30.70 22.72
C GLY A 334 16.61 -31.67 23.80
N ILE A 335 15.43 -32.26 23.64
CA ILE A 335 14.97 -33.39 24.45
C ILE A 335 14.67 -34.57 23.53
N VAL A 336 15.17 -35.75 23.88
CA VAL A 336 14.93 -37.00 23.17
C VAL A 336 14.09 -37.92 24.06
N ALA A 337 12.84 -38.14 23.65
CA ALA A 337 11.86 -38.97 24.36
C ALA A 337 11.67 -40.37 23.76
N GLU A 338 12.53 -40.77 22.82
CA GLU A 338 12.56 -42.10 22.21
C GLU A 338 13.94 -42.76 22.39
N SER A 339 14.03 -44.08 22.27
CA SER A 339 15.31 -44.77 22.32
C SER A 339 16.06 -44.60 21.00
N LEU A 340 17.27 -44.05 21.03
CA LEU A 340 18.09 -43.84 19.84
C LEU A 340 19.46 -44.53 19.96
N PRO A 341 20.01 -45.09 18.85
CA PRO A 341 21.42 -45.45 18.82
C PRO A 341 22.32 -44.20 18.89
N PRO A 342 23.58 -44.32 19.34
CA PRO A 342 24.49 -43.17 19.53
C PRO A 342 24.62 -42.26 18.30
N ASP A 343 24.69 -42.85 17.09
CA ASP A 343 24.80 -42.08 15.85
C ASP A 343 23.54 -41.25 15.56
N ALA A 344 22.35 -41.76 15.89
CA ALA A 344 21.11 -41.02 15.71
C ALA A 344 20.97 -39.88 16.72
N LEU A 345 21.40 -40.11 17.97
CA LEU A 345 21.47 -39.07 18.99
C LEU A 345 22.42 -37.93 18.58
N ASN A 346 23.61 -38.28 18.08
CA ASN A 346 24.59 -37.32 17.56
C ASN A 346 24.03 -36.50 16.39
N ARG A 347 23.31 -37.14 15.46
CA ARG A 347 22.64 -36.43 14.35
C ARG A 347 21.55 -35.48 14.84
N PHE A 348 20.74 -35.89 15.82
CA PHE A 348 19.72 -35.02 16.42
C PHE A 348 20.36 -33.80 17.11
N ALA A 349 21.43 -34.02 17.88
CA ALA A 349 22.18 -32.94 18.52
C ALA A 349 22.77 -31.97 17.48
N ALA A 350 23.37 -32.48 16.41
CA ALA A 350 23.91 -31.67 15.33
C ALA A 350 22.82 -30.86 14.60
N ALA A 351 21.67 -31.48 14.30
CA ALA A 351 20.56 -30.83 13.62
C ALA A 351 19.87 -29.76 14.49
N THR A 352 19.81 -29.97 15.81
CA THR A 352 19.32 -28.99 16.79
C THR A 352 20.28 -27.81 16.92
N ARG A 353 21.59 -28.09 17.03
CA ARG A 353 22.65 -27.07 17.06
C ARG A 353 22.61 -26.19 15.83
N LEU A 354 22.61 -26.80 14.64
CA LEU A 354 22.56 -26.10 13.35
C LEU A 354 21.40 -25.11 13.32
N ARG A 355 20.20 -25.55 13.72
CA ARG A 355 18.99 -24.74 13.76
C ARG A 355 19.09 -23.55 14.70
N ALA A 356 19.55 -23.79 15.93
CA ALA A 356 19.69 -22.75 16.94
C ALA A 356 20.71 -21.68 16.51
N GLU A 357 21.91 -22.10 16.12
CA GLU A 357 23.03 -21.20 15.80
C GLU A 357 22.80 -20.47 14.46
N SER A 358 22.23 -21.13 13.44
CA SER A 358 21.92 -20.47 12.16
C SER A 358 20.92 -19.33 12.32
N LEU A 359 20.05 -19.40 13.33
CA LEU A 359 19.03 -18.39 13.64
C LEU A 359 19.50 -17.43 14.75
N GLY A 360 20.80 -17.36 15.01
CA GLY A 360 21.40 -16.40 15.95
C GLY A 360 21.22 -16.73 17.42
N GLY A 361 20.77 -17.93 17.76
CA GLY A 361 20.67 -18.42 19.14
C GLY A 361 21.91 -19.19 19.61
N SER A 362 21.81 -19.76 20.80
CA SER A 362 22.84 -20.60 21.42
C SER A 362 22.32 -22.00 21.70
N PHE A 363 23.12 -23.04 21.50
CA PHE A 363 22.73 -24.41 21.79
C PHE A 363 23.35 -24.96 23.08
N LEU A 364 22.50 -25.43 23.99
CA LEU A 364 22.91 -25.89 25.31
C LEU A 364 23.29 -27.38 25.36
N GLY A 365 22.65 -28.22 24.52
CA GLY A 365 22.85 -29.66 24.54
C GLY A 365 21.56 -30.46 24.32
N VAL A 366 21.68 -31.79 24.42
CA VAL A 366 20.56 -32.73 24.32
C VAL A 366 20.43 -33.50 25.62
N HIS A 367 19.18 -33.75 26.02
CA HIS A 367 18.83 -34.52 27.21
C HIS A 367 17.91 -35.69 26.83
N GLU A 368 18.28 -36.90 27.22
CA GLU A 368 17.48 -38.11 27.00
C GLU A 368 16.55 -38.34 28.20
N VAL A 369 15.27 -38.60 27.93
CA VAL A 369 14.26 -38.81 28.98
C VAL A 369 13.61 -40.19 28.94
N ARG A 370 13.79 -40.96 27.86
CA ARG A 370 13.20 -42.30 27.72
C ARG A 370 13.77 -43.26 28.78
N ALA A 371 12.88 -43.99 29.45
CA ALA A 371 13.16 -45.08 30.39
C ALA A 371 12.22 -46.25 30.13
N GLU A 372 12.56 -47.48 30.51
CA GLU A 372 11.77 -48.70 30.18
C GLU A 372 10.29 -48.53 30.52
N GLU A 373 10.00 -48.06 31.73
CA GLU A 373 8.65 -47.82 32.23
C GLU A 373 8.16 -46.38 31.92
N PRO A 374 6.87 -46.21 31.56
CA PRO A 374 6.28 -44.89 31.29
C PRO A 374 6.40 -43.91 32.47
N VAL A 375 6.20 -44.39 33.70
CA VAL A 375 6.28 -43.56 34.91
C VAL A 375 7.70 -43.03 35.12
N GLU A 376 8.71 -43.88 34.89
CA GLU A 376 10.11 -43.44 34.99
C GLU A 376 10.46 -42.44 33.89
N THR A 377 9.90 -42.61 32.67
CA THR A 377 10.05 -41.63 31.59
C THR A 377 9.45 -40.28 31.97
N GLU A 378 8.26 -40.27 32.60
CA GLU A 378 7.63 -39.06 33.12
C GLU A 378 8.51 -38.37 34.18
N ASP A 379 9.02 -39.12 35.15
CA ASP A 379 9.85 -38.57 36.22
C ASP A 379 11.17 -37.96 35.69
N ARG A 380 11.84 -38.66 34.76
CA ARG A 380 13.04 -38.13 34.07
C ARG A 380 12.70 -36.87 33.27
N ALA A 381 11.60 -36.88 32.53
CA ALA A 381 11.13 -35.73 31.78
C ALA A 381 10.84 -34.53 32.69
N ARG A 382 10.17 -34.74 33.83
CA ARG A 382 9.89 -33.71 34.83
C ARG A 382 11.16 -33.05 35.33
N GLY A 383 12.16 -33.85 35.72
CA GLY A 383 13.45 -33.35 36.20
C GLY A 383 14.22 -32.54 35.15
N VAL A 384 14.24 -33.02 33.89
CA VAL A 384 14.89 -32.32 32.77
C VAL A 384 14.16 -31.02 32.45
N LEU A 385 12.84 -31.03 32.35
CA LEU A 385 12.01 -29.84 32.07
C LEU A 385 12.16 -28.78 33.15
N GLU A 386 12.16 -29.17 34.43
CA GLU A 386 12.37 -28.25 35.56
C GLU A 386 13.78 -27.63 35.50
N ASN A 387 14.82 -28.44 35.28
CA ASN A 387 16.19 -27.94 35.17
C ASN A 387 16.34 -26.93 34.02
N LEU A 388 15.86 -27.28 32.82
CA LEU A 388 16.02 -26.44 31.64
C LEU A 388 15.16 -25.17 31.70
N SER A 389 13.89 -25.29 32.10
CA SER A 389 12.93 -24.19 32.02
C SER A 389 13.00 -23.27 33.23
N VAL A 390 13.23 -23.81 34.43
CA VAL A 390 13.23 -23.03 35.68
C VAL A 390 14.64 -22.59 36.07
N ARG A 391 15.59 -23.53 36.13
CA ARG A 391 16.95 -23.24 36.64
C ARG A 391 17.81 -22.56 35.59
N GLN A 392 17.80 -23.08 34.36
CA GLN A 392 18.63 -22.58 33.26
C GLN A 392 17.91 -21.56 32.37
N ARG A 393 16.58 -21.45 32.48
CA ARG A 393 15.73 -20.50 31.75
C ARG A 393 15.95 -20.54 30.23
N VAL A 394 16.03 -21.75 29.69
CA VAL A 394 16.11 -21.98 28.24
C VAL A 394 14.87 -21.37 27.58
N GLY A 395 15.04 -20.65 26.48
CA GLY A 395 13.92 -19.99 25.80
C GLY A 395 13.11 -20.94 24.93
N LEU A 396 13.76 -21.98 24.37
CA LEU A 396 13.12 -22.95 23.49
C LEU A 396 13.62 -24.37 23.69
N LEU A 397 12.69 -25.32 23.81
CA LEU A 397 12.97 -26.75 23.81
C LEU A 397 12.51 -27.38 22.49
N LEU A 398 13.44 -28.03 21.79
CA LEU A 398 13.16 -28.85 20.62
C LEU A 398 13.06 -30.31 21.05
N ILE A 399 11.88 -30.89 20.90
CA ILE A 399 11.54 -32.18 21.51
C ILE A 399 11.32 -33.20 20.40
N GLY A 400 12.08 -34.29 20.40
CA GLY A 400 11.92 -35.40 19.45
C GLY A 400 11.37 -36.66 20.11
N GLY A 401 10.64 -37.45 19.32
CA GLY A 401 10.11 -38.75 19.73
C GLY A 401 8.72 -38.69 20.38
N VAL A 402 8.01 -37.55 20.26
CA VAL A 402 6.65 -37.39 20.80
C VAL A 402 5.73 -36.89 19.70
N SER A 403 4.80 -37.74 19.27
CA SER A 403 3.80 -37.41 18.26
C SER A 403 2.61 -36.67 18.87
N ALA A 404 2.07 -35.68 18.16
CA ALA A 404 0.80 -35.04 18.52
C ALA A 404 -0.39 -36.03 18.59
N GLY A 405 -0.25 -37.21 17.96
CA GLY A 405 -1.28 -38.25 17.92
C GLY A 405 -1.29 -39.19 19.14
N ASP A 406 -0.29 -39.09 20.03
CA ASP A 406 -0.24 -39.87 21.26
C ASP A 406 -0.58 -38.99 22.47
N PRO A 407 -1.86 -38.86 22.86
CA PRO A 407 -2.25 -38.03 23.99
C PRO A 407 -1.76 -38.57 25.34
N LEU A 408 -1.29 -39.82 25.40
CA LEU A 408 -0.82 -40.49 26.61
C LEU A 408 0.71 -40.50 26.73
N ALA A 409 1.42 -39.80 25.85
CA ALA A 409 2.88 -39.72 25.92
C ALA A 409 3.32 -39.19 27.30
N PRO A 410 4.23 -39.88 28.03
CA PRO A 410 4.64 -39.49 29.38
C PRO A 410 5.17 -38.05 29.50
N LEU A 411 5.73 -37.52 28.41
CA LEU A 411 6.21 -36.15 28.36
C LEU A 411 5.08 -35.12 28.54
N PHE A 412 3.87 -35.40 28.03
CA PHE A 412 2.73 -34.50 28.22
C PHE A 412 2.28 -34.45 29.67
N ALA A 413 2.25 -35.60 30.35
CA ALA A 413 1.97 -35.66 31.79
C ALA A 413 3.03 -34.88 32.60
N ALA A 414 4.32 -35.00 32.24
CA ALA A 414 5.40 -34.24 32.88
C ALA A 414 5.25 -32.72 32.68
N ILE A 415 4.83 -32.27 31.49
CA ILE A 415 4.56 -30.84 31.21
C ILE A 415 3.40 -30.34 32.07
N GLU A 416 2.28 -31.07 32.10
CA GLU A 416 1.09 -30.72 32.89
C GLU A 416 1.38 -30.69 34.40
N ALA A 417 2.13 -31.67 34.91
CA ALA A 417 2.54 -31.73 36.32
C ALA A 417 3.40 -30.52 36.76
N LEU A 418 4.10 -29.88 35.82
CA LEU A 418 4.88 -28.65 36.06
C LEU A 418 4.06 -27.37 35.82
N GLY A 419 2.77 -27.48 35.53
CA GLY A 419 1.89 -26.35 35.22
C GLY A 419 2.09 -25.79 33.81
N GLY A 420 2.72 -26.54 32.90
CA GLY A 420 2.82 -26.20 31.49
C GLY A 420 1.56 -26.56 30.71
N ASP A 421 1.45 -26.02 29.49
CA ASP A 421 0.31 -26.21 28.62
C ASP A 421 0.73 -26.65 27.21
N VAL A 422 -0.01 -27.58 26.61
CA VAL A 422 0.10 -27.94 25.19
C VAL A 422 -1.08 -27.31 24.46
N PHE A 423 -0.93 -26.06 24.05
CA PHE A 423 -2.00 -25.30 23.39
C PHE A 423 -2.27 -25.75 21.95
N ARG A 424 -1.36 -26.51 21.33
CA ARG A 424 -1.57 -27.01 19.96
C ARG A 424 -1.05 -28.42 19.75
N ARG A 425 -1.92 -29.28 19.25
CA ARG A 425 -1.58 -30.60 18.69
C ARG A 425 -1.85 -30.59 17.19
N GLY A 426 -0.81 -30.84 16.41
CA GLY A 426 -0.84 -30.78 14.96
C GLY A 426 -0.74 -29.35 14.41
N VAL A 427 -0.09 -29.19 13.26
CA VAL A 427 -0.04 -27.90 12.54
C VAL A 427 -0.63 -28.07 11.14
N PRO A 428 -1.32 -27.06 10.58
CA PRO A 428 -1.93 -27.14 9.27
C PRO A 428 -0.88 -26.97 8.15
N ALA A 429 0.22 -27.72 8.21
CA ALA A 429 1.26 -27.73 7.19
C ALA A 429 1.88 -29.13 7.08
N HIS A 430 2.26 -29.51 5.86
CA HIS A 430 2.78 -30.83 5.54
C HIS A 430 3.97 -30.69 4.56
N PRO A 431 5.11 -31.38 4.82
CA PRO A 431 5.35 -32.31 5.91
C PRO A 431 5.57 -31.61 7.27
N GLY A 432 5.18 -32.30 8.35
CA GLY A 432 5.18 -31.75 9.71
C GLY A 432 3.80 -31.63 10.34
N SER A 433 2.75 -32.24 9.80
CA SER A 433 1.38 -32.11 10.33
C SER A 433 1.21 -32.63 11.77
N MET A 434 2.10 -33.51 12.24
CA MET A 434 2.10 -34.09 13.59
C MET A 434 2.97 -33.34 14.61
N LEU A 435 3.46 -32.14 14.26
CA LEU A 435 4.12 -31.24 15.21
C LEU A 435 3.15 -30.81 16.31
N TRP A 436 3.67 -30.48 17.48
CA TRP A 436 2.88 -29.87 18.55
C TRP A 436 3.65 -28.72 19.19
N LEU A 437 2.89 -27.80 19.78
CA LEU A 437 3.44 -26.64 20.47
C LEU A 437 2.88 -26.59 21.88
N GLY A 438 3.75 -26.21 22.80
CA GLY A 438 3.39 -26.00 24.19
C GLY A 438 4.29 -24.98 24.83
N ARG A 439 4.11 -24.81 26.14
CA ARG A 439 4.83 -23.83 26.92
C ARG A 439 4.96 -24.30 28.36
N LEU A 440 6.08 -23.96 28.98
CA LEU A 440 6.31 -24.12 30.41
C LEU A 440 6.90 -22.82 30.97
N GLY A 441 6.06 -22.03 31.65
CA GLY A 441 6.45 -20.67 32.05
C GLY A 441 6.78 -19.79 30.84
N ALA A 442 8.01 -19.30 30.76
CA ALA A 442 8.51 -18.52 29.62
C ALA A 442 9.14 -19.40 28.51
N THR A 443 9.36 -20.68 28.77
CA THR A 443 10.00 -21.60 27.82
C THR A 443 8.99 -22.12 26.81
N GLN A 444 9.27 -21.90 25.53
CA GLN A 444 8.47 -22.44 24.42
C GLN A 444 8.87 -23.89 24.14
N LEU A 445 7.91 -24.73 23.75
CA LEU A 445 8.11 -26.14 23.43
C LEU A 445 7.69 -26.38 21.98
N LEU A 446 8.59 -26.94 21.16
CA LEU A 446 8.27 -27.40 19.81
C LEU A 446 8.58 -28.90 19.71
N GLY A 447 7.54 -29.70 19.58
CA GLY A 447 7.64 -31.15 19.54
C GLY A 447 7.44 -31.74 18.16
N LEU A 448 8.22 -32.79 17.88
CA LEU A 448 8.26 -33.51 16.63
C LEU A 448 8.01 -35.00 16.87
N PRO A 449 7.30 -35.69 15.95
CA PRO A 449 6.93 -37.09 16.12
C PRO A 449 8.14 -38.03 16.19
N ARG A 450 9.26 -37.68 15.53
CA ARG A 450 10.51 -38.45 15.53
C ARG A 450 11.71 -37.53 15.45
N CYS A 451 12.80 -37.90 16.11
CA CYS A 451 14.09 -37.20 16.04
C CYS A 451 14.66 -37.13 14.61
N GLY A 452 14.37 -38.12 13.76
CA GLY A 452 14.78 -38.12 12.35
C GLY A 452 14.16 -36.97 11.52
N ALA A 453 13.03 -36.41 11.96
CA ALA A 453 12.39 -35.28 11.30
C ALA A 453 13.27 -34.01 11.28
N PHE A 454 14.22 -33.89 12.21
CA PHE A 454 15.18 -32.79 12.22
C PHE A 454 16.22 -32.87 11.09
N GLY A 455 16.39 -34.02 10.44
CA GLY A 455 17.26 -34.13 9.26
C GLY A 455 16.65 -33.56 7.98
N MET A 456 15.39 -33.12 8.02
CA MET A 456 14.59 -32.77 6.83
C MET A 456 14.00 -31.37 6.98
N ALA A 457 13.62 -30.76 5.85
CA ALA A 457 12.85 -29.52 5.86
C ALA A 457 11.37 -29.83 6.16
N THR A 458 10.82 -29.25 7.24
CA THR A 458 9.43 -29.47 7.63
C THR A 458 8.76 -28.17 8.09
N ALA A 459 7.47 -28.20 8.41
CA ALA A 459 6.76 -27.07 9.01
C ALA A 459 7.45 -26.50 10.28
N ALA A 460 8.29 -27.29 10.98
CA ALA A 460 9.09 -26.82 12.09
C ALA A 460 10.05 -25.69 11.66
N ASP A 461 10.57 -25.74 10.44
CA ASP A 461 11.50 -24.74 9.89
C ASP A 461 10.79 -23.46 9.40
N LEU A 462 9.45 -23.44 9.34
CA LEU A 462 8.66 -22.22 9.21
C LEU A 462 8.29 -21.60 10.56
N ILE A 463 8.17 -22.44 11.60
CA ILE A 463 7.83 -22.03 12.97
C ILE A 463 9.06 -21.51 13.71
N LEU A 464 10.18 -22.21 13.57
CA LEU A 464 11.38 -21.96 14.37
C LEU A 464 11.92 -20.53 14.22
N PRO A 465 12.08 -19.96 13.01
CA PRO A 465 12.58 -18.59 12.87
C PRO A 465 11.79 -17.58 13.70
N ARG A 466 10.47 -17.74 13.76
CA ARG A 466 9.58 -16.86 14.54
C ARG A 466 9.81 -17.00 16.04
N LEU A 467 9.88 -18.23 16.56
CA LEU A 467 10.20 -18.51 17.98
C LEU A 467 11.55 -17.89 18.38
N MET A 468 12.53 -17.89 17.46
CA MET A 468 13.85 -17.30 17.69
C MET A 468 13.85 -15.76 17.74
N THR A 469 12.74 -15.11 17.40
CA THR A 469 12.50 -13.66 17.62
C THR A 469 11.84 -13.34 18.95
N GLY A 470 11.65 -14.35 19.82
CA GLY A 470 10.88 -14.24 21.05
C GLY A 470 9.37 -14.07 20.80
N GLU A 471 8.86 -14.48 19.64
CA GLU A 471 7.41 -14.51 19.41
C GLU A 471 6.76 -15.55 20.34
N GLU A 472 5.74 -15.13 21.09
CA GLU A 472 4.85 -16.04 21.79
C GLU A 472 3.80 -16.59 20.82
N PHE A 473 3.90 -17.89 20.51
CA PHE A 473 2.97 -18.51 19.58
C PHE A 473 1.58 -18.65 20.19
N THR A 474 0.57 -18.32 19.39
CA THR A 474 -0.84 -18.52 19.72
C THR A 474 -1.44 -19.61 18.81
N PRO A 475 -2.63 -20.14 19.13
CA PRO A 475 -3.37 -20.97 18.19
C PRO A 475 -3.56 -20.30 16.81
N GLN A 476 -3.72 -18.98 16.77
CA GLN A 476 -3.84 -18.21 15.53
C GLN A 476 -2.52 -18.15 14.75
N SER A 477 -1.38 -17.99 15.44
CA SER A 477 -0.04 -18.05 14.83
C SER A 477 0.21 -19.35 14.07
N VAL A 478 -0.39 -20.45 14.53
CA VAL A 478 -0.33 -21.76 13.88
C VAL A 478 -1.34 -21.90 12.76
N ALA A 479 -2.57 -21.41 12.95
CA ALA A 479 -3.63 -21.50 11.96
C ALA A 479 -3.21 -20.85 10.62
N SER A 480 -2.45 -19.75 10.66
CA SER A 480 -1.97 -19.06 9.46
C SER A 480 -1.04 -19.89 8.56
N LEU A 481 -0.44 -20.97 9.08
CA LEU A 481 0.38 -21.89 8.29
C LEU A 481 -0.43 -22.69 7.26
N GLY A 482 -1.77 -22.74 7.40
CA GLY A 482 -2.66 -23.42 6.47
C GLY A 482 -2.57 -22.88 5.03
N HIS A 483 -2.41 -21.56 4.90
CA HIS A 483 -2.25 -20.93 3.59
C HIS A 483 -0.84 -21.20 3.04
N GLY A 484 -0.78 -21.95 1.92
CA GLY A 484 0.46 -22.49 1.39
C GLY A 484 1.08 -23.60 2.27
N GLY A 485 0.28 -24.25 3.13
CA GLY A 485 0.76 -25.28 4.06
C GLY A 485 1.18 -26.61 3.39
N LEU A 486 0.93 -26.79 2.10
CA LEU A 486 1.50 -27.90 1.31
C LEU A 486 2.91 -27.51 0.88
N LEU A 487 3.91 -28.00 1.60
CA LEU A 487 5.31 -27.65 1.42
C LEU A 487 5.96 -28.66 0.47
N GLY A 488 6.38 -28.20 -0.70
CA GLY A 488 7.21 -28.94 -1.64
C GLY A 488 8.50 -28.20 -1.98
N ARG A 489 9.24 -28.74 -2.95
CA ARG A 489 10.52 -28.20 -3.43
C ARG A 489 10.39 -26.75 -3.93
N GLU A 490 9.28 -26.43 -4.57
CA GLU A 490 8.92 -25.10 -5.07
C GLU A 490 8.72 -24.07 -3.95
N MET A 491 8.43 -24.52 -2.73
CA MET A 491 8.21 -23.67 -1.55
C MET A 491 9.48 -23.43 -0.73
N ARG A 492 10.65 -23.95 -1.16
CA ARG A 492 11.92 -23.81 -0.42
C ARG A 492 12.34 -22.35 -0.19
N SER A 493 11.91 -21.41 -1.02
CA SER A 493 12.17 -19.98 -0.80
C SER A 493 11.60 -19.45 0.52
N ARG A 494 10.55 -20.08 1.07
CA ARG A 494 9.93 -19.73 2.36
C ARG A 494 10.77 -20.13 3.58
N PHE A 495 11.67 -21.08 3.40
CA PHE A 495 12.48 -21.65 4.47
C PHE A 495 13.72 -20.78 4.76
N PRO A 496 14.24 -20.83 5.99
CA PRO A 496 15.55 -20.28 6.32
C PRO A 496 16.64 -21.01 5.51
N GLU A 497 17.76 -20.33 5.27
CA GLU A 497 18.83 -20.80 4.37
C GLU A 497 19.30 -22.23 4.69
N TYR A 498 19.51 -22.55 5.97
CA TYR A 498 19.95 -23.88 6.41
C TYR A 498 18.96 -24.98 6.00
N ALA A 499 17.65 -24.69 5.97
CA ALA A 499 16.61 -25.66 5.65
C ALA A 499 16.38 -25.80 4.14
N ARG A 500 16.76 -24.80 3.33
CA ARG A 500 16.64 -24.86 1.86
C ARG A 500 17.47 -25.98 1.24
N GLN A 501 18.51 -26.43 1.94
CA GLN A 501 19.42 -27.48 1.47
C GLN A 501 19.06 -28.87 2.02
N LEU A 502 18.15 -28.95 2.99
CA LEU A 502 17.76 -30.23 3.59
C LEU A 502 16.94 -31.07 2.61
N PRO A 503 17.00 -32.41 2.71
CA PRO A 503 16.13 -33.29 1.95
C PRO A 503 14.66 -33.09 2.34
N GLU A 504 13.78 -33.33 1.37
CA GLU A 504 12.35 -33.49 1.66
C GLU A 504 12.10 -34.86 2.30
N PRO A 505 11.17 -34.95 3.27
CA PRO A 505 10.66 -36.22 3.71
C PRO A 505 10.10 -37.04 2.54
N PRO A 506 10.29 -38.37 2.52
CA PRO A 506 9.64 -39.20 1.52
C PRO A 506 8.12 -38.97 1.58
N ALA A 507 7.49 -38.82 0.42
CA ALA A 507 6.03 -38.79 0.33
C ALA A 507 5.50 -40.08 0.97
N SER A 508 4.74 -39.94 2.05
CA SER A 508 4.15 -41.05 2.78
C SER A 508 3.03 -41.70 1.99
#